data_AF-A0A0J7KKA1-F1
#
_entry.id   AF-A0A0J7KKA1-F1
#
_cell.length_a   1.000
_cell.length_b   1.000
_cell.length_c   1.000
_cell.angle_alpha   90.00
_cell.angle_beta   90.00
_cell.angle_gamma   90.00
#
_symmetry.space_group_name_H-M   'P 1'
#
loop_
_entity.id
_entity.type
_entity.pdbx_description
1 polymer ?
#
loop_
_entity_poly.entity_id
_entity_poly.type
_entity_poly.pdbx_seq_one_letter_code
_entity_poly.pdbx_strand_id
1 'polypeptide(L)'
;MYNHRFWQYGRWVDVVIDDRLPTCRGELVYLHSAESNEFWSALLEKAYAKLHGSYEALKGGTTCEAMEDFTGGVTEMYQMDQTPPNLFNILLKAFERNSLLGCSIEPDPNIVEAETPQGLIRGHAYSITRVKHVEIQTPNQIGTIPLLRLRNPWGNETEWNGPWSDQSPEWRFIPDHEKEELGLIFDIDGEFWMSFHDFTRHFNQLEICNLNPDSLTTDDISAGKKRWEMSVFEGEWVRGVTAGGCRNYLETFWHNPQYRITLEYPDEDDDKCTVIVALMQKNRRAQKRMGADCLTIGFAIYHLEYPERLPKPLDINFFKYNASAGRSPAFINLREVTCRFKLPPGVYCIVPSTFDPNEEGEFLLRIFSENKNNMEENDEEVGVGEVDDRVRIEYSNKLKELIHLNKVKTCLKKKKEKEEKEKNREREKERRGRKEIQNKEDIKEKKRKIERDTD
;
A
#
# COMPACT_ATOMS: atom_id res chain seq x y z
N MET A 1 -1.71 15.72 -25.97
CA MET A 1 -1.27 14.59 -25.13
C MET A 1 -1.01 15.17 -23.74
N TYR A 2 -1.65 14.60 -22.72
CA TYR A 2 -1.65 15.11 -21.35
C TYR A 2 -0.99 14.09 -20.43
N ASN A 3 -0.33 14.54 -19.36
CA ASN A 3 0.33 13.68 -18.39
C ASN A 3 -0.22 13.95 -16.99
N HIS A 4 -0.52 12.89 -16.26
CA HIS A 4 -0.96 12.93 -14.86
C HIS A 4 -0.11 11.99 -14.02
N ARG A 5 0.12 12.34 -12.75
CA ARG A 5 0.89 11.51 -11.81
C ARG A 5 -0.04 10.96 -10.75
N PHE A 6 0.03 9.65 -10.54
CA PHE A 6 -0.71 8.95 -9.49
C PHE A 6 0.26 8.22 -8.58
N TRP A 7 0.01 8.27 -7.28
CA TRP A 7 0.73 7.46 -6.32
C TRP A 7 0.22 6.03 -6.37
N GLN A 8 1.13 5.06 -6.48
CA GLN A 8 0.84 3.64 -6.48
C GLN A 8 1.87 2.94 -5.59
N TYR A 9 1.41 2.40 -4.46
CA TYR A 9 2.18 1.51 -3.59
C TYR A 9 3.55 2.06 -3.17
N GLY A 10 3.63 3.36 -2.86
CA GLY A 10 4.86 4.04 -2.43
C GLY A 10 5.58 4.82 -3.53
N ARG A 11 5.10 4.80 -4.78
CA ARG A 11 5.80 5.40 -5.93
C ARG A 11 4.86 6.22 -6.79
N TRP A 12 5.33 7.35 -7.30
CA TRP A 12 4.60 8.16 -8.28
C TRP A 12 4.77 7.57 -9.69
N VAL A 13 3.65 7.39 -10.38
CA VAL A 13 3.57 6.81 -11.73
C VAL A 13 2.99 7.85 -12.69
N ASP A 14 3.73 8.14 -13.76
CA ASP A 14 3.26 8.99 -14.87
C ASP A 14 2.31 8.22 -15.80
N VAL A 15 1.14 8.78 -16.05
CA VAL A 15 0.12 8.24 -16.94
C VAL A 15 -0.20 9.25 -18.02
N VAL A 16 0.21 8.91 -19.24
CA VAL A 16 0.02 9.76 -20.41
C VAL A 16 -1.24 9.36 -21.19
N ILE A 17 -2.08 10.33 -21.53
CA ILE A 17 -3.33 10.13 -22.27
C ILE A 17 -3.49 11.11 -23.45
N ASP A 18 -4.33 10.75 -24.40
CA ASP A 18 -4.88 11.70 -25.38
C ASP A 18 -6.13 12.41 -24.81
N ASP A 19 -6.68 13.35 -25.56
CA ASP A 19 -7.81 14.22 -25.19
C ASP A 19 -9.19 13.72 -25.66
N ARG A 20 -9.27 12.52 -26.26
CA ARG A 20 -10.55 11.97 -26.71
C ARG A 20 -11.38 11.52 -25.50
N LEU A 21 -12.43 12.24 -25.18
CA LEU A 21 -13.31 11.94 -24.05
C LEU A 21 -14.59 11.22 -24.52
N PRO A 22 -15.16 10.31 -23.73
CA PRO A 22 -16.44 9.68 -24.04
C PRO A 22 -17.59 10.69 -24.02
N THR A 23 -18.32 10.79 -25.13
CA THR A 23 -19.46 11.71 -25.28
C THR A 23 -20.71 10.99 -25.75
N CYS A 24 -21.89 11.44 -25.32
CA CYS A 24 -23.18 11.04 -25.86
C CYS A 24 -23.94 12.29 -26.28
N ARG A 25 -24.31 12.38 -27.57
CA ARG A 25 -25.01 13.55 -28.16
C ARG A 25 -24.26 14.88 -27.99
N GLY A 26 -22.92 14.83 -27.97
CA GLY A 26 -22.08 16.02 -27.83
C GLY A 26 -21.72 16.39 -26.39
N GLU A 27 -22.36 15.75 -25.40
CA GLU A 27 -22.10 16.00 -23.98
C GLU A 27 -21.20 14.92 -23.39
N LEU A 28 -20.35 15.31 -22.43
CA LEU A 28 -19.51 14.39 -21.67
C LEU A 28 -20.37 13.45 -20.82
N VAL A 29 -20.03 12.15 -20.82
CA VAL A 29 -20.81 11.11 -20.11
C VAL A 29 -20.33 10.89 -18.67
N TYR A 30 -19.08 11.24 -18.39
CA TYR A 30 -18.44 11.06 -17.08
C TYR A 30 -18.16 12.42 -16.43
N LEU A 31 -17.14 12.52 -15.57
CA LEU A 31 -16.80 13.74 -14.86
C LEU A 31 -16.59 14.91 -15.83
N HIS A 32 -17.20 16.05 -15.53
CA HIS A 32 -17.07 17.29 -16.29
C HIS A 32 -17.16 18.49 -15.34
N SER A 33 -16.59 19.61 -15.73
CA SER A 33 -16.76 20.87 -15.01
C SER A 33 -18.12 21.49 -15.34
N ALA A 34 -18.63 22.32 -14.44
CA ALA A 34 -19.73 23.24 -14.75
C ALA A 34 -19.29 24.29 -15.79
N GLU A 35 -18.00 24.63 -15.81
CA GLU A 35 -17.41 25.52 -16.79
C GLU A 35 -17.13 24.78 -18.10
N SER A 36 -17.80 25.21 -19.17
CA SER A 36 -17.76 24.55 -20.49
C SER A 36 -16.37 24.47 -21.15
N ASN A 37 -15.40 25.26 -20.68
CA ASN A 37 -14.04 25.33 -21.21
C ASN A 37 -12.99 24.65 -20.31
N GLU A 38 -13.42 23.95 -19.25
CA GLU A 38 -12.54 23.31 -18.28
C GLU A 38 -12.61 21.77 -18.37
N PHE A 39 -11.50 21.15 -18.81
CA PHE A 39 -11.46 19.70 -19.09
C PHE A 39 -10.45 18.92 -18.24
N TRP A 40 -9.70 19.58 -17.35
CA TRP A 40 -8.62 18.92 -16.61
C TRP A 40 -9.15 17.78 -15.73
N SER A 41 -10.33 17.95 -15.14
CA SER A 41 -10.98 16.96 -14.29
C SER A 41 -11.38 15.73 -15.11
N ALA A 42 -12.03 15.91 -16.26
CA ALA A 42 -12.39 14.85 -17.19
C ALA A 42 -11.16 14.07 -17.69
N LEU A 43 -10.06 14.77 -17.96
CA LEU A 43 -8.78 14.18 -18.36
C LEU A 43 -8.11 13.42 -17.20
N LEU A 44 -8.18 13.95 -15.98
CA LEU A 44 -7.67 13.28 -14.78
C LEU A 44 -8.41 11.95 -14.55
N GLU A 45 -9.75 11.96 -14.61
CA GLU A 45 -10.56 10.75 -14.49
C GLU A 45 -10.20 9.74 -15.58
N LYS A 46 -10.01 10.19 -16.83
CA LYS A 46 -9.57 9.31 -17.93
C LYS A 46 -8.21 8.67 -17.65
N ALA A 47 -7.25 9.43 -17.14
CA ALA A 47 -5.93 8.90 -16.81
C ALA A 47 -6.01 7.89 -15.65
N TYR A 48 -6.87 8.15 -14.66
CA TYR A 48 -7.11 7.23 -13.56
C TYR A 48 -7.82 5.95 -14.02
N ALA A 49 -8.81 6.07 -14.92
CA ALA A 49 -9.46 4.95 -15.58
C ALA A 49 -8.45 4.11 -16.38
N LYS A 50 -7.52 4.75 -17.09
CA LYS A 50 -6.44 4.06 -17.82
C LYS A 50 -5.53 3.29 -16.87
N LEU A 51 -5.15 3.88 -15.74
CA LEU A 51 -4.31 3.24 -14.72
C LEU A 51 -4.96 1.94 -14.20
N HIS A 52 -6.27 1.98 -13.95
CA HIS A 52 -7.05 0.83 -13.48
C HIS A 52 -7.58 -0.08 -14.59
N GLY A 53 -7.35 0.29 -15.86
CA GLY A 53 -7.64 -0.49 -17.06
C GLY A 53 -8.93 -0.12 -17.81
N SER A 54 -9.92 0.49 -17.17
CA SER A 54 -11.13 1.02 -17.82
C SER A 54 -11.92 1.96 -16.89
N TYR A 55 -12.86 2.73 -17.44
CA TYR A 55 -13.82 3.52 -16.64
C TYR A 55 -14.71 2.62 -15.76
N GLU A 56 -15.08 1.44 -16.24
CA GLU A 56 -15.88 0.49 -15.46
C GLU A 56 -15.14 -0.01 -14.22
N ALA A 57 -13.80 -0.14 -14.32
CA ALA A 57 -12.96 -0.54 -13.19
C ALA A 57 -12.89 0.51 -12.06
N LEU A 58 -13.37 1.74 -12.30
CA LEU A 58 -13.48 2.77 -11.26
C LEU A 58 -14.75 2.62 -10.41
N LYS A 59 -15.75 1.85 -10.87
CA LYS A 59 -16.98 1.61 -10.10
C LYS A 59 -16.67 0.87 -8.79
N GLY A 60 -17.23 1.37 -7.68
CA GLY A 60 -17.08 0.78 -6.36
C GLY A 60 -15.74 1.05 -5.68
N GLY A 61 -14.97 2.06 -6.13
CA GLY A 61 -13.86 2.62 -5.34
C GLY A 61 -14.38 3.48 -4.19
N THR A 62 -13.57 3.64 -3.15
CA THR A 62 -13.87 4.58 -2.05
C THR A 62 -13.13 5.90 -2.26
N THR A 63 -13.66 6.99 -1.69
CA THR A 63 -13.00 8.30 -1.73
C THR A 63 -11.61 8.23 -1.09
N CYS A 64 -11.45 7.47 -0.01
CA CYS A 64 -10.15 7.20 0.62
C CYS A 64 -9.13 6.62 -0.37
N GLU A 65 -9.51 5.61 -1.17
CA GLU A 65 -8.59 5.02 -2.16
C GLU A 65 -8.13 6.05 -3.20
N ALA A 66 -9.04 6.92 -3.63
CA ALA A 66 -8.73 8.00 -4.57
C ALA A 66 -7.83 9.07 -3.93
N MET A 67 -8.11 9.49 -2.68
CA MET A 67 -7.27 10.45 -1.96
C MET A 67 -5.83 9.93 -1.81
N GLU A 68 -5.66 8.65 -1.48
CA GLU A 68 -4.32 8.03 -1.42
C GLU A 68 -3.62 8.03 -2.78
N ASP A 69 -4.32 7.64 -3.85
CA ASP A 69 -3.72 7.58 -5.19
C ASP A 69 -3.41 8.98 -5.75
N PHE A 70 -4.11 10.02 -5.31
CA PHE A 70 -3.90 11.40 -5.76
C PHE A 70 -2.87 12.17 -4.94
N THR A 71 -2.63 11.76 -3.69
CA THR A 71 -1.77 12.51 -2.75
C THR A 71 -0.57 11.72 -2.25
N GLY A 72 -0.64 10.39 -2.28
CA GLY A 72 0.29 9.50 -1.60
C GLY A 72 0.18 9.50 -0.07
N GLY A 73 -0.79 10.20 0.50
CA GLY A 73 -1.05 10.27 1.94
C GLY A 73 -1.63 8.97 2.52
N VAL A 74 -1.93 9.01 3.82
CA VAL A 74 -2.60 7.93 4.56
C VAL A 74 -4.01 8.37 4.91
N THR A 75 -4.99 7.52 4.66
CA THR A 75 -6.38 7.82 4.98
C THR A 75 -6.87 7.15 6.25
N GLU A 76 -7.68 7.89 7.01
CA GLU A 76 -8.44 7.41 8.15
C GLU A 76 -9.93 7.62 7.87
N MET A 77 -10.74 6.62 8.21
CA MET A 77 -12.19 6.70 8.08
C MET A 77 -12.84 6.53 9.46
N TYR A 78 -13.74 7.45 9.80
CA TYR A 78 -14.51 7.43 11.02
C TYR A 78 -16.00 7.32 10.68
N GLN A 79 -16.66 6.32 11.29
CA GLN A 79 -18.11 6.27 11.35
C GLN A 79 -18.55 7.09 12.56
N MET A 80 -19.47 8.04 12.35
CA MET A 80 -19.78 9.09 13.33
C MET A 80 -20.39 8.55 14.64
N ASP A 81 -21.00 7.37 14.58
CA ASP A 81 -21.53 6.61 15.72
C ASP A 81 -20.46 5.95 16.61
N GLN A 82 -19.23 5.81 16.11
CA GLN A 82 -18.11 5.10 16.74
C GLN A 82 -16.88 5.99 16.94
N THR A 83 -17.10 7.31 17.05
CA THR A 83 -16.02 8.29 17.13
C THR A 83 -15.43 8.39 18.54
N PRO A 84 -14.12 8.70 18.65
CA PRO A 84 -13.52 8.96 19.94
C PRO A 84 -13.99 10.34 20.47
N PRO A 85 -14.06 10.54 21.79
CA PRO A 85 -14.58 11.78 22.38
C PRO A 85 -13.74 13.02 22.04
N ASN A 86 -12.48 12.84 21.64
CA ASN A 86 -11.56 13.90 21.23
C ASN A 86 -11.54 14.13 19.71
N LEU A 87 -12.57 13.71 18.97
CA LEU A 87 -12.62 13.84 17.50
C LEU A 87 -12.38 15.27 17.01
N PHE A 88 -12.94 16.28 17.67
CA PHE A 88 -12.73 17.67 17.26
C PHE A 88 -11.25 18.07 17.32
N ASN A 89 -10.52 17.62 18.34
CA ASN A 89 -9.08 17.86 18.44
C ASN A 89 -8.30 17.12 17.34
N ILE A 90 -8.75 15.92 16.94
CA ILE A 90 -8.17 15.19 15.80
C ILE A 90 -8.35 16.02 14.51
N LEU A 91 -9.55 16.54 14.27
CA LEU A 91 -9.84 17.40 13.11
C LEU A 91 -9.01 18.68 13.12
N LEU A 92 -8.87 19.32 14.28
CA LEU A 92 -8.07 20.53 14.43
C LEU A 92 -6.60 20.26 14.10
N LYS A 93 -6.02 19.21 14.69
CA LYS A 93 -4.64 18.79 14.43
C LYS A 93 -4.39 18.36 13.00
N ALA A 94 -5.39 17.75 12.35
CA ALA A 94 -5.34 17.38 10.94
C ALA A 94 -5.37 18.63 10.05
N PHE A 95 -6.23 19.61 10.36
CA PHE A 95 -6.29 20.89 9.66
C PHE A 95 -5.00 21.73 9.82
N GLU A 96 -4.41 21.75 11.01
CA GLU A 96 -3.10 22.36 11.28
C GLU A 96 -1.95 21.73 10.47
N ARG A 97 -2.14 20.49 10.00
CA ARG A 97 -1.19 19.72 9.19
C ARG A 97 -1.55 19.67 7.70
N ASN A 98 -2.49 20.50 7.25
CA ASN A 98 -3.04 20.51 5.89
C ASN A 98 -3.54 19.14 5.41
N SER A 99 -4.01 18.28 6.32
CA SER A 99 -4.72 17.07 5.92
C SER A 99 -5.98 17.44 5.13
N LEU A 100 -6.31 16.64 4.11
CA LEU A 100 -7.58 16.79 3.40
C LEU A 100 -8.69 16.15 4.22
N LEU A 101 -9.81 16.85 4.36
CA LEU A 101 -10.92 16.42 5.21
C LEU A 101 -12.17 16.30 4.35
N GLY A 102 -12.73 15.09 4.29
CA GLY A 102 -13.96 14.77 3.58
C GLY A 102 -15.02 14.25 4.54
N CYS A 103 -16.29 14.40 4.21
CA CYS A 103 -17.39 13.83 4.98
C CYS A 103 -18.59 13.56 4.06
N SER A 104 -19.46 12.65 4.48
CA SER A 104 -20.64 12.30 3.71
C SER A 104 -21.81 11.89 4.60
N ILE A 105 -23.00 12.00 4.03
CA ILE A 105 -24.25 11.54 4.61
C ILE A 105 -24.68 10.28 3.87
N GLU A 106 -25.14 9.26 4.59
CA GLU A 106 -25.58 8.01 3.97
C GLU A 106 -26.68 8.26 2.91
N PRO A 107 -26.60 7.58 1.74
CA PRO A 107 -27.58 7.74 0.69
C PRO A 107 -28.94 7.19 1.11
N ASP A 108 -30.01 7.78 0.58
CA ASP A 108 -31.32 7.11 0.60
C ASP A 108 -31.30 5.96 -0.44
N PRO A 109 -31.68 4.73 -0.07
CA PRO A 109 -31.66 3.60 -1.00
C PRO A 109 -32.51 3.80 -2.26
N ASN A 110 -33.52 4.68 -2.20
CA ASN A 110 -34.49 4.86 -3.27
C ASN A 110 -34.32 6.17 -4.04
N ILE A 111 -33.50 7.10 -3.53
CA ILE A 111 -33.35 8.44 -4.10
C ILE A 111 -31.86 8.76 -4.17
N VAL A 112 -31.37 8.90 -5.40
CA VAL A 112 -30.03 9.44 -5.64
C VAL A 112 -30.03 10.90 -5.22
N GLU A 113 -29.08 11.27 -4.35
CA GLU A 113 -28.81 12.67 -4.00
C GLU A 113 -30.03 13.39 -3.39
N ALA A 114 -30.65 12.76 -2.39
CA ALA A 114 -31.81 13.33 -1.71
C ALA A 114 -31.45 14.54 -0.85
N GLU A 115 -32.08 15.68 -1.11
CA GLU A 115 -31.98 16.86 -0.25
C GLU A 115 -32.74 16.67 1.06
N THR A 116 -32.10 17.03 2.17
CA THR A 116 -32.69 17.05 3.51
C THR A 116 -33.44 18.36 3.76
N PRO A 117 -34.37 18.42 4.73
CA PRO A 117 -35.03 19.68 5.09
C PRO A 117 -34.07 20.79 5.52
N GLN A 118 -32.85 20.43 5.94
CA GLN A 118 -31.82 21.36 6.39
C GLN A 118 -30.89 21.85 5.26
N GLY A 119 -31.17 21.48 3.99
CA GLY A 119 -30.38 21.88 2.82
C GLY A 119 -29.14 21.03 2.54
N LEU A 120 -28.89 19.96 3.33
CA LEU A 120 -27.81 19.00 3.08
C LEU A 120 -28.25 17.91 2.10
N ILE A 121 -27.32 17.33 1.36
CA ILE A 121 -27.56 16.31 0.33
C ILE A 121 -27.05 14.94 0.81
N ARG A 122 -27.92 13.93 0.75
CA ARG A 122 -27.59 12.54 1.09
C ARG A 122 -26.88 11.83 -0.05
N GLY A 123 -25.95 10.92 0.25
CA GLY A 123 -25.21 10.18 -0.78
C GLY A 123 -24.19 11.06 -1.52
N HIS A 124 -23.85 12.21 -0.95
CA HIS A 124 -22.93 13.19 -1.52
C HIS A 124 -21.73 13.45 -0.59
N ALA A 125 -20.60 13.81 -1.19
CA ALA A 125 -19.37 14.11 -0.48
C ALA A 125 -19.19 15.62 -0.30
N TYR A 126 -18.89 16.02 0.93
CA TYR A 126 -18.59 17.39 1.34
C TYR A 126 -17.14 17.48 1.78
N SER A 127 -16.50 18.62 1.54
CA SER A 127 -15.14 18.90 2.04
C SER A 127 -15.21 19.76 3.30
N ILE A 128 -14.39 19.47 4.31
CA ILE A 128 -14.22 20.37 5.46
C ILE A 128 -13.04 21.28 5.15
N THR A 129 -13.31 22.58 4.95
CA THR A 129 -12.31 23.56 4.52
C THR A 129 -11.75 24.38 5.68
N ARG A 130 -12.38 24.36 6.86
CA ARG A 130 -11.85 24.99 8.08
C ARG A 130 -12.34 24.30 9.35
N VAL A 131 -11.45 24.23 10.35
CA VAL A 131 -11.74 23.72 11.70
C VAL A 131 -11.21 24.75 12.70
N LYS A 132 -12.07 25.34 13.54
CA LYS A 132 -11.63 26.36 14.51
C LYS A 132 -12.52 26.39 15.76
N HIS A 133 -11.91 26.66 16.91
CA HIS A 133 -12.64 27.17 18.08
C HIS A 133 -12.84 28.67 17.91
N VAL A 134 -14.09 29.11 17.85
CA VAL A 134 -14.45 30.51 17.60
C VAL A 134 -14.90 31.16 18.90
N GLU A 135 -14.39 32.36 19.20
CA GLU A 135 -14.84 33.11 20.37
C GLU A 135 -16.27 33.61 20.17
N ILE A 136 -17.10 33.39 21.19
CA ILE A 136 -18.46 33.90 21.26
C ILE A 136 -18.64 34.77 22.49
N GLN A 137 -19.33 35.89 22.31
CA GLN A 137 -19.67 36.84 23.35
C GLN A 137 -21.19 37.01 23.41
N THR A 138 -21.76 36.49 24.49
CA THR A 138 -23.15 36.76 24.85
C THR A 138 -23.20 37.85 25.93
N PRO A 139 -24.35 38.51 26.16
CA PRO A 139 -24.46 39.53 27.20
C PRO A 139 -24.03 39.08 28.60
N ASN A 140 -24.04 37.77 28.87
CA ASN A 140 -23.78 37.19 30.19
C ASN A 140 -22.50 36.35 30.27
N GLN A 141 -21.86 36.01 29.14
CA GLN A 141 -20.75 35.07 29.12
C GLN A 141 -19.90 35.20 27.85
N ILE A 142 -18.58 35.10 28.02
CA ILE A 142 -17.59 34.89 26.96
C ILE A 142 -17.19 33.41 26.98
N GLY A 143 -17.11 32.78 25.82
CA GLY A 143 -16.70 31.39 25.68
C GLY A 143 -16.20 31.10 24.28
N THR A 144 -15.96 29.83 23.98
CA THR A 144 -15.60 29.36 22.63
C THR A 144 -16.57 28.28 22.17
N ILE A 145 -16.80 28.22 20.86
CA ILE A 145 -17.62 27.19 20.22
C ILE A 145 -16.83 26.51 19.10
N PRO A 146 -16.83 25.16 19.03
CA PRO A 146 -16.19 24.44 17.92
C PRO A 146 -17.04 24.57 16.65
N LEU A 147 -16.50 25.24 15.64
CA LEU A 147 -17.13 25.40 14.32
C LEU A 147 -16.32 24.70 13.22
N LEU A 148 -17.06 24.24 12.22
CA LEU A 148 -16.53 23.67 10.98
C LEU A 148 -17.05 24.50 9.82
N ARG A 149 -16.19 24.77 8.83
CA ARG A 149 -16.60 25.25 7.52
C ARG A 149 -16.58 24.08 6.55
N LEU A 150 -17.71 23.83 5.90
CA LEU A 150 -17.88 22.78 4.91
C LEU A 150 -18.10 23.40 3.54
N ARG A 151 -17.80 22.62 2.50
CA ARG A 151 -18.03 23.00 1.11
C ARG A 151 -18.72 21.86 0.36
N ASN A 152 -19.82 22.20 -0.28
CA ASN A 152 -20.44 21.38 -1.31
C ASN A 152 -19.71 21.59 -2.65
N PRO A 153 -19.06 20.55 -3.23
CA PRO A 153 -18.31 20.69 -4.48
C PRO A 153 -19.14 21.11 -5.70
N TRP A 154 -20.46 20.93 -5.70
CA TRP A 154 -21.30 21.33 -6.83
C TRP A 154 -21.60 22.83 -6.86
N GLY A 155 -21.40 23.54 -5.74
CA GLY A 155 -21.72 24.98 -5.65
C GLY A 155 -23.16 25.30 -6.06
N ASN A 156 -24.10 24.35 -5.87
CA ASN A 156 -25.51 24.58 -6.16
C ASN A 156 -26.16 25.41 -5.05
N GLU A 157 -27.30 26.02 -5.34
CA GLU A 157 -28.02 26.96 -4.46
C GLU A 157 -28.51 26.35 -3.12
N THR A 158 -28.25 25.07 -2.84
CA THR A 158 -28.71 24.38 -1.63
C THR A 158 -27.59 24.26 -0.60
N GLU A 159 -27.66 25.15 0.37
CA GLU A 159 -26.74 25.25 1.51
C GLU A 159 -27.45 24.92 2.82
N TRP A 160 -26.63 24.65 3.85
CA TRP A 160 -27.11 24.49 5.23
C TRP A 160 -27.94 25.70 5.66
N ASN A 161 -29.17 25.46 6.11
CA ASN A 161 -30.11 26.51 6.53
C ASN A 161 -30.32 26.56 8.06
N GLY A 162 -29.52 25.82 8.83
CA GLY A 162 -29.59 25.79 10.30
C GLY A 162 -28.72 26.84 10.99
N PRO A 163 -28.43 26.67 12.30
CA PRO A 163 -27.54 27.56 13.04
C PRO A 163 -26.16 27.67 12.41
N TRP A 164 -25.60 28.88 12.37
CA TRP A 164 -24.34 29.25 11.71
C TRP A 164 -24.34 29.18 10.17
N SER A 165 -25.50 28.96 9.55
CA SER A 165 -25.68 29.25 8.11
C SER A 165 -25.40 30.71 7.79
N ASP A 166 -25.25 31.05 6.52
CA ASP A 166 -24.89 32.40 6.07
C ASP A 166 -25.86 33.49 6.54
N GLN A 167 -27.15 33.15 6.65
CA GLN A 167 -28.20 34.07 7.11
C GLN A 167 -28.51 33.92 8.61
N SER A 168 -27.71 33.13 9.33
CA SER A 168 -27.95 32.79 10.73
C SER A 168 -27.78 34.00 11.65
N PRO A 169 -28.75 34.29 12.51
CA PRO A 169 -28.63 35.38 13.47
C PRO A 169 -27.56 35.14 14.56
N GLU A 170 -27.04 33.93 14.70
CA GLU A 170 -26.01 33.53 15.66
C GLU A 170 -24.67 34.24 15.42
N TRP A 171 -24.38 34.65 14.18
CA TRP A 171 -23.21 35.47 13.83
C TRP A 171 -23.14 36.79 14.61
N ARG A 172 -24.26 37.28 15.18
CA ARG A 172 -24.29 38.47 16.03
C ARG A 172 -23.47 38.32 17.32
N PHE A 173 -23.23 37.09 17.76
CA PHE A 173 -22.50 36.79 18.99
C PHE A 173 -21.00 36.63 18.78
N ILE A 174 -20.52 36.66 17.53
CA ILE A 174 -19.08 36.63 17.24
C ILE A 174 -18.57 38.09 17.13
N PRO A 175 -17.51 38.46 17.85
CA PRO A 175 -16.88 39.77 17.72
C PRO A 175 -16.39 40.08 16.30
N ASP A 176 -16.37 41.34 15.90
CA ASP A 176 -16.02 41.72 14.53
C ASP A 176 -14.58 41.34 14.13
N HIS A 177 -13.62 41.45 15.06
CA HIS A 177 -12.24 41.03 14.81
C HIS A 177 -12.12 39.52 14.51
N GLU A 178 -12.95 38.69 15.16
CA GLU A 178 -12.98 37.24 14.94
C GLU A 178 -13.63 36.93 13.58
N LYS A 179 -14.66 37.68 13.18
CA LYS A 179 -15.27 37.56 11.84
C LYS A 179 -14.29 37.90 10.72
N GLU A 180 -13.51 38.96 10.90
CA GLU A 180 -12.44 39.36 9.97
C GLU A 180 -11.39 38.25 9.83
N GLU A 181 -10.96 37.65 10.95
CA GLU A 181 -9.97 36.55 10.95
C GLU A 181 -10.49 35.24 10.33
N LEU A 182 -11.79 34.97 10.51
CA LEU A 182 -12.48 33.87 9.85
C LEU A 182 -12.54 34.06 8.34
N GLY A 183 -12.46 35.32 7.87
CA GLY A 183 -12.62 35.66 6.46
C GLY A 183 -13.99 35.26 5.94
N LEU A 184 -15.04 35.57 6.72
CA LEU A 184 -16.41 35.22 6.36
C LEU A 184 -16.78 35.88 5.03
N ILE A 185 -17.02 35.06 4.03
CA ILE A 185 -17.62 35.43 2.75
C ILE A 185 -18.99 34.77 2.78
N PHE A 186 -20.04 35.58 2.73
CA PHE A 186 -21.41 35.10 2.65
C PHE A 186 -21.83 35.19 1.19
N ASP A 187 -21.65 34.10 0.45
CA ASP A 187 -21.96 33.98 -0.96
C ASP A 187 -22.57 32.61 -1.22
N ILE A 188 -23.35 32.47 -2.30
CA ILE A 188 -23.99 31.19 -2.64
C ILE A 188 -23.00 30.37 -3.47
N ASP A 189 -21.93 29.92 -2.83
CA ASP A 189 -20.84 29.17 -3.45
C ASP A 189 -20.74 27.72 -2.96
N GLY A 190 -21.68 27.32 -2.10
CA GLY A 190 -21.74 26.01 -1.47
C GLY A 190 -20.84 25.87 -0.23
N GLU A 191 -20.11 26.91 0.18
CA GLU A 191 -19.44 26.95 1.48
C GLU A 191 -20.42 27.41 2.58
N PHE A 192 -20.43 26.71 3.71
CA PHE A 192 -21.24 27.10 4.86
C PHE A 192 -20.56 26.71 6.17
N TRP A 193 -20.93 27.38 7.25
CA TRP A 193 -20.48 27.01 8.60
C TRP A 193 -21.54 26.22 9.35
N MET A 194 -21.09 25.36 10.25
CA MET A 194 -21.95 24.69 11.22
C MET A 194 -21.20 24.40 12.51
N SER A 195 -21.96 24.18 13.59
CA SER A 195 -21.37 23.73 14.85
C SER A 195 -20.88 22.28 14.73
N PHE A 196 -19.81 21.92 15.44
CA PHE A 196 -19.35 20.52 15.50
C PHE A 196 -20.44 19.58 16.06
N HIS A 197 -21.31 20.10 16.92
CA HIS A 197 -22.44 19.36 17.47
C HIS A 197 -23.50 19.05 16.39
N ASP A 198 -23.79 19.99 15.49
CA ASP A 198 -24.70 19.73 14.38
C ASP A 198 -24.05 18.82 13.35
N PHE A 199 -22.75 18.98 13.09
CA PHE A 199 -21.99 18.08 12.23
C PHE A 199 -22.12 16.61 12.66
N THR A 200 -21.88 16.32 13.95
CA THR A 200 -21.98 14.93 14.48
C THR A 200 -23.40 14.35 14.44
N ARG A 201 -24.43 15.19 14.32
CA ARG A 201 -25.83 14.76 14.21
C ARG A 201 -26.28 14.48 12.78
N HIS A 202 -25.72 15.19 11.79
CA HIS A 202 -26.20 15.15 10.41
C HIS A 202 -25.31 14.33 9.48
N PHE A 203 -24.01 14.21 9.78
CA PHE A 203 -23.07 13.43 8.98
C PHE A 203 -22.86 12.04 9.54
N ASN A 204 -22.64 11.06 8.66
CA ASN A 204 -22.47 9.65 9.02
C ASN A 204 -21.02 9.20 8.93
N GLN A 205 -20.27 9.73 7.97
CA GLN A 205 -18.90 9.33 7.69
C GLN A 205 -17.98 10.54 7.59
N LEU A 206 -16.80 10.40 8.16
CA LEU A 206 -15.70 11.36 8.09
C LEU A 206 -14.45 10.65 7.56
N GLU A 207 -13.74 11.32 6.67
CA GLU A 207 -12.53 10.84 6.02
C GLU A 207 -11.42 11.88 6.21
N ILE A 208 -10.24 11.43 6.64
CA ILE A 208 -9.08 12.28 6.83
C ILE A 208 -7.94 11.71 6.00
N CYS A 209 -7.42 12.46 5.04
CA CYS A 209 -6.20 12.12 4.32
C CYS A 209 -5.03 12.93 4.87
N ASN A 210 -4.18 12.27 5.65
CA ASN A 210 -2.94 12.84 6.16
C ASN A 210 -1.89 12.83 5.06
N LEU A 211 -1.48 14.02 4.65
CA LEU A 211 -0.53 14.19 3.54
C LEU A 211 0.90 13.80 3.95
N ASN A 212 1.69 13.38 2.97
CA ASN A 212 3.10 13.10 3.18
C ASN A 212 3.84 14.35 3.68
N PRO A 213 4.92 14.19 4.47
CA PRO A 213 5.71 15.31 5.00
C PRO A 213 6.19 16.28 3.91
N ASP A 214 6.47 15.75 2.71
CA ASP A 214 6.96 16.51 1.55
C ASP A 214 5.87 17.31 0.82
N SER A 215 4.60 17.20 1.24
CA SER A 215 3.47 17.86 0.58
C SER A 215 3.33 19.33 0.98
N LEU A 216 3.95 19.74 2.09
CA LEU A 216 3.91 21.12 2.58
C LEU A 216 4.97 21.98 1.88
N THR A 217 4.57 23.17 1.46
CA THR A 217 5.50 24.16 0.91
C THR A 217 6.26 24.87 2.02
N THR A 218 7.35 25.57 1.68
CA THR A 218 8.07 26.43 2.63
C THR A 218 7.18 27.53 3.21
N ASP A 219 6.21 28.01 2.42
CA ASP A 219 5.28 29.06 2.83
C ASP A 219 4.28 28.52 3.85
N ASP A 220 3.79 27.29 3.66
CA ASP A 220 2.91 26.62 4.63
C ASP A 220 3.59 26.47 5.99
N ILE A 221 4.85 26.01 6.00
CA ILE A 221 5.64 25.86 7.22
C ILE A 221 5.85 27.22 7.88
N SER A 222 6.13 28.27 7.09
CA SER A 222 6.31 29.65 7.58
C SER A 222 5.01 30.23 8.15
N ALA A 223 3.86 29.80 7.64
CA ALA A 223 2.53 30.14 8.16
C ALA A 223 2.15 29.34 9.42
N GLY A 224 3.07 28.54 9.98
CA GLY A 224 2.87 27.78 11.22
C GLY A 224 2.23 26.41 11.03
N LYS A 225 2.10 25.91 9.79
CA LYS A 225 1.60 24.55 9.54
C LYS A 225 2.61 23.52 10.02
N LYS A 226 2.09 22.45 10.62
CA LYS A 226 2.90 21.35 11.15
C LYS A 226 3.00 20.22 10.13
N ARG A 227 4.10 19.48 10.11
CA ARG A 227 4.25 18.27 9.29
C ARG A 227 3.98 17.01 10.09
N TRP A 228 3.56 15.96 9.41
CA TRP A 228 3.71 14.60 9.92
C TRP A 228 5.17 14.16 9.77
N GLU A 229 5.58 13.22 10.62
CA GLU A 229 6.80 12.44 10.43
C GLU A 229 6.40 11.07 9.89
N MET A 230 7.07 10.60 8.84
CA MET A 230 6.69 9.39 8.13
C MET A 230 7.83 8.38 8.05
N SER A 231 7.54 7.12 8.39
CA SER A 231 8.40 5.96 8.13
C SER A 231 7.68 4.96 7.24
N VAL A 232 8.40 4.36 6.29
CA VAL A 232 7.82 3.47 5.28
C VAL A 232 8.69 2.22 5.12
N PHE A 233 8.06 1.05 5.15
CA PHE A 233 8.69 -0.25 4.89
C PHE A 233 7.91 -1.03 3.85
N GLU A 234 8.64 -1.61 2.89
CA GLU A 234 8.09 -2.60 1.96
C GLU A 234 8.36 -4.00 2.54
N GLY A 235 7.38 -4.89 2.50
CA GLY A 235 7.53 -6.26 2.98
C GLY A 235 6.68 -7.26 2.21
N GLU A 236 6.85 -8.55 2.52
CA GLU A 236 6.13 -9.63 1.84
C GLU A 236 5.82 -10.79 2.80
N TRP A 237 4.62 -11.35 2.66
CA TRP A 237 4.23 -12.64 3.23
C TRP A 237 4.52 -13.74 2.21
N VAL A 238 5.46 -14.63 2.53
CA VAL A 238 5.89 -15.75 1.70
C VAL A 238 5.47 -17.06 2.35
N ARG A 239 4.77 -17.92 1.60
CA ARG A 239 4.26 -19.20 2.09
C ARG A 239 5.39 -20.07 2.66
N GLY A 240 5.14 -20.62 3.86
CA GLY A 240 6.10 -21.49 4.54
C GLY A 240 7.35 -20.78 5.09
N VAL A 241 7.45 -19.45 4.94
CA VAL A 241 8.55 -18.64 5.47
C VAL A 241 8.01 -17.54 6.38
N THR A 242 7.43 -16.48 5.81
CA THR A 242 6.97 -15.29 6.56
C THR A 242 5.45 -15.14 6.62
N ALA A 243 4.67 -15.99 5.93
CA ALA A 243 3.21 -15.97 5.96
C ALA A 243 2.65 -16.67 7.22
N GLY A 244 2.85 -16.06 8.38
CA GLY A 244 2.56 -16.64 9.69
C GLY A 244 1.09 -16.62 10.12
N GLY A 245 0.24 -15.82 9.46
CA GLY A 245 -1.15 -15.60 9.87
C GLY A 245 -1.26 -14.75 11.14
N CYS A 246 -2.47 -14.50 11.64
CA CYS A 246 -2.69 -13.62 12.78
C CYS A 246 -2.40 -14.30 14.14
N ARG A 247 -2.54 -13.55 15.25
CA ARG A 247 -2.21 -14.00 16.62
C ARG A 247 -2.98 -15.24 17.08
N ASN A 248 -4.07 -15.62 16.42
CA ASN A 248 -4.79 -16.87 16.66
C ASN A 248 -3.93 -18.10 16.35
N TYR A 249 -2.95 -17.96 15.45
CA TYR A 249 -2.03 -19.00 15.01
C TYR A 249 -0.65 -18.80 15.65
N LEU A 250 -0.58 -18.88 16.99
CA LEU A 250 0.64 -18.54 17.74
C LEU A 250 1.91 -19.30 17.30
N GLU A 251 1.76 -20.54 16.84
CA GLU A 251 2.88 -21.38 16.36
C GLU A 251 3.57 -20.80 15.13
N THR A 252 2.83 -20.04 14.31
CA THR A 252 3.32 -19.46 13.06
C THR A 252 3.39 -17.93 13.08
N PHE A 253 2.62 -17.26 13.94
CA PHE A 253 2.51 -15.79 14.03
C PHE A 253 3.86 -15.07 14.14
N TRP A 254 4.79 -15.63 14.91
CA TRP A 254 6.10 -15.01 15.15
C TRP A 254 7.01 -15.00 13.91
N HIS A 255 6.70 -15.77 12.86
CA HIS A 255 7.42 -15.75 11.59
C HIS A 255 7.03 -14.57 10.69
N ASN A 256 5.93 -13.86 10.98
CA ASN A 256 5.59 -12.67 10.20
C ASN A 256 6.71 -11.62 10.33
N PRO A 257 6.91 -10.77 9.31
CA PRO A 257 7.87 -9.67 9.38
C PRO A 257 7.60 -8.79 10.61
N GLN A 258 8.66 -8.32 11.26
CA GLN A 258 8.57 -7.55 12.49
C GLN A 258 9.28 -6.22 12.31
N TYR A 259 8.66 -5.13 12.76
CA TYR A 259 9.23 -3.79 12.63
C TYR A 259 9.25 -3.10 13.98
N ARG A 260 10.43 -2.63 14.40
CA ARG A 260 10.60 -1.90 15.65
C ARG A 260 10.41 -0.41 15.40
N ILE A 261 9.67 0.25 16.28
CA ILE A 261 9.50 1.71 16.29
C ILE A 261 9.84 2.27 17.68
N THR A 262 10.62 3.35 17.69
CA THR A 262 10.96 4.11 18.89
C THR A 262 10.23 5.45 18.87
N LEU A 263 9.48 5.71 19.94
CA LEU A 263 8.74 6.95 20.18
C LEU A 263 9.39 7.68 21.36
N GLU A 264 10.09 8.78 21.09
CA GLU A 264 10.88 9.49 22.11
C GLU A 264 10.13 10.64 22.77
N TYR A 265 9.36 11.39 21.97
CA TYR A 265 8.75 12.65 22.40
C TYR A 265 7.22 12.60 22.31
N PRO A 266 6.50 12.84 23.43
CA PRO A 266 5.04 12.93 23.42
C PRO A 266 4.56 14.19 22.67
N ASP A 267 3.28 14.21 22.29
CA ASP A 267 2.68 15.35 21.60
C ASP A 267 2.66 16.61 22.50
N GLU A 268 2.60 17.81 21.92
CA GLU A 268 2.70 19.08 22.67
C GLU A 268 1.62 19.25 23.77
N ASP A 269 0.44 18.68 23.53
CA ASP A 269 -0.78 18.80 24.34
C ASP A 269 -1.17 17.50 25.07
N ASP A 270 -0.29 16.49 25.09
CA ASP A 270 -0.58 15.16 25.64
C ASP A 270 0.66 14.53 26.29
N ASP A 271 0.48 13.52 27.14
CA ASP A 271 1.59 12.74 27.73
C ASP A 271 2.00 11.52 26.88
N LYS A 272 1.34 11.36 25.72
CA LYS A 272 1.50 10.25 24.78
C LYS A 272 1.88 10.72 23.40
N CYS A 273 2.43 9.79 22.62
CA CYS A 273 2.76 9.96 21.22
C CYS A 273 1.57 9.52 20.36
N THR A 274 1.11 10.39 19.45
CA THR A 274 0.18 9.99 18.40
C THR A 274 0.91 9.22 17.30
N VAL A 275 0.42 8.03 16.98
CA VAL A 275 0.92 7.18 15.91
C VAL A 275 -0.24 6.65 15.09
N ILE A 276 -0.16 6.82 13.77
CA ILE A 276 -1.09 6.23 12.81
C ILE A 276 -0.32 5.13 12.08
N VAL A 277 -0.84 3.91 12.15
CA VAL A 277 -0.26 2.74 11.49
C VAL A 277 -1.16 2.38 10.32
N ALA A 278 -0.59 2.34 9.12
CA ALA A 278 -1.28 2.05 7.87
C ALA A 278 -0.61 0.87 7.16
N LEU A 279 -1.36 -0.22 6.98
CA LEU A 279 -0.89 -1.44 6.32
C LEU A 279 -1.64 -1.64 5.00
N MET A 280 -0.95 -1.45 3.88
CA MET A 280 -1.50 -1.60 2.53
C MET A 280 -1.02 -2.89 1.87
N GLN A 281 -1.91 -3.65 1.25
CA GLN A 281 -1.54 -4.76 0.37
C GLN A 281 -1.40 -4.29 -1.09
N LYS A 282 -0.33 -4.72 -1.76
CA LYS A 282 -0.01 -4.27 -3.13
C LYS A 282 -0.71 -5.11 -4.20
N ASN A 283 -0.89 -4.52 -5.38
CA ASN A 283 -1.24 -5.19 -6.65
C ASN A 283 -2.55 -6.01 -6.70
N ARG A 284 -3.42 -5.99 -5.67
CA ARG A 284 -4.66 -6.81 -5.63
C ARG A 284 -5.73 -6.40 -6.64
N ARG A 285 -5.91 -5.09 -6.90
CA ARG A 285 -6.92 -4.61 -7.86
C ARG A 285 -6.64 -5.11 -9.29
N ALA A 286 -5.36 -5.24 -9.67
CA ALA A 286 -4.98 -5.86 -10.94
C ALA A 286 -5.29 -7.37 -10.96
N GLN A 287 -5.16 -8.05 -9.82
CA GLN A 287 -5.43 -9.48 -9.64
C GLN A 287 -6.92 -9.82 -9.52
N LYS A 288 -7.82 -8.85 -9.27
CA LYS A 288 -9.29 -9.07 -9.38
C LYS A 288 -9.70 -9.61 -10.74
N ARG A 289 -9.02 -9.20 -11.82
CA ARG A 289 -9.24 -9.75 -13.18
C ARG A 289 -8.89 -11.24 -13.29
N MET A 290 -8.10 -11.77 -12.37
CA MET A 290 -7.74 -13.18 -12.24
C MET A 290 -8.56 -13.89 -11.14
N GLY A 291 -9.59 -13.23 -10.57
CA GLY A 291 -10.47 -13.79 -9.55
C GLY A 291 -9.90 -13.76 -8.12
N ALA A 292 -8.82 -13.02 -7.87
CA ALA A 292 -8.27 -12.88 -6.52
C ALA A 292 -8.84 -11.63 -5.83
N ASP A 293 -9.43 -11.82 -4.65
CA ASP A 293 -9.89 -10.74 -3.78
C ASP A 293 -8.75 -10.20 -2.90
N CYS A 294 -9.03 -9.08 -2.22
CA CYS A 294 -8.14 -8.57 -1.18
C CYS A 294 -8.01 -9.60 -0.06
N LEU A 295 -6.78 -9.81 0.44
CA LEU A 295 -6.56 -10.63 1.62
C LEU A 295 -7.15 -9.95 2.85
N THR A 296 -7.50 -10.74 3.84
CA THR A 296 -7.92 -10.22 5.14
C THR A 296 -6.67 -9.86 5.94
N ILE A 297 -6.35 -8.57 6.07
CA ILE A 297 -5.09 -8.11 6.66
C ILE A 297 -5.31 -7.34 7.96
N GLY A 298 -4.26 -7.25 8.78
CA GLY A 298 -4.25 -6.53 10.05
C GLY A 298 -2.87 -6.55 10.68
N PHE A 299 -2.74 -5.90 11.83
CA PHE A 299 -1.45 -5.83 12.54
C PHE A 299 -1.65 -5.78 14.06
N ALA A 300 -0.59 -6.14 14.78
CA ALA A 300 -0.52 -6.02 16.23
C ALA A 300 0.72 -5.24 16.64
N ILE A 301 0.61 -4.48 17.73
CA ILE A 301 1.66 -3.63 18.31
C ILE A 301 1.96 -4.15 19.70
N TYR A 302 3.23 -4.40 20.01
CA TYR A 302 3.70 -4.89 21.30
C TYR A 302 4.70 -3.90 21.89
N HIS A 303 4.55 -3.57 23.18
CA HIS A 303 5.56 -2.79 23.90
C HIS A 303 6.76 -3.69 24.23
N LEU A 304 7.98 -3.18 24.02
CA LEU A 304 9.22 -3.91 24.27
C LEU A 304 9.86 -3.41 25.56
N GLU A 305 9.64 -4.13 26.65
CA GLU A 305 10.36 -3.89 27.90
C GLU A 305 11.82 -4.37 27.76
N TYR A 306 12.77 -3.46 27.90
CA TYR A 306 14.22 -3.72 27.75
C TYR A 306 14.58 -4.33 26.38
N PRO A 307 14.39 -3.58 25.27
CA PRO A 307 14.51 -4.10 23.90
C PRO A 307 15.87 -4.76 23.61
N GLU A 308 16.96 -4.27 24.22
CA GLU A 308 18.31 -4.82 24.06
C GLU A 308 18.48 -6.25 24.61
N ARG A 309 17.55 -6.75 25.42
CA ARG A 309 17.58 -8.10 25.99
C ARG A 309 16.69 -9.09 25.26
N LEU A 310 15.89 -8.61 24.31
CA LEU A 310 14.94 -9.43 23.57
C LEU A 310 15.63 -10.03 22.34
N PRO A 311 15.23 -11.25 21.91
CA PRO A 311 15.70 -11.81 20.66
C PRO A 311 15.23 -10.96 19.47
N LYS A 312 16.02 -10.95 18.41
CA LYS A 312 15.70 -10.35 17.11
C LYS A 312 15.81 -11.45 16.06
N PRO A 313 14.71 -11.86 15.39
CA PRO A 313 13.33 -11.45 15.63
C PRO A 313 12.77 -11.97 16.98
N LEU A 314 11.64 -11.41 17.42
CA LEU A 314 10.93 -11.88 18.62
C LEU A 314 10.40 -13.30 18.37
N ASP A 315 10.58 -14.17 19.37
CA ASP A 315 10.20 -15.58 19.27
C ASP A 315 8.77 -15.86 19.74
N ILE A 316 8.34 -17.12 19.61
CA ILE A 316 7.03 -17.58 20.09
C ILE A 316 6.82 -17.32 21.59
N ASN A 317 7.88 -17.39 22.41
CA ASN A 317 7.75 -17.20 23.86
C ASN A 317 7.37 -15.76 24.17
N PHE A 318 7.97 -14.78 23.48
CA PHE A 318 7.58 -13.38 23.63
C PHE A 318 6.09 -13.19 23.40
N PHE A 319 5.54 -13.65 22.26
CA PHE A 319 4.14 -13.45 21.93
C PHE A 319 3.17 -14.26 22.80
N LYS A 320 3.64 -15.32 23.45
CA LYS A 320 2.85 -16.13 24.40
C LYS A 320 2.60 -15.40 25.71
N TYR A 321 3.60 -14.66 26.20
CA TYR A 321 3.57 -14.06 27.55
C TYR A 321 3.35 -12.55 27.55
N ASN A 322 3.40 -11.87 26.40
CA ASN A 322 3.18 -10.43 26.29
C ASN A 322 1.85 -10.11 25.60
N ALA A 323 1.10 -9.18 26.17
CA ALA A 323 -0.13 -8.65 25.58
C ALA A 323 0.20 -7.56 24.54
N SER A 324 -0.65 -7.42 23.54
CA SER A 324 -0.54 -6.33 22.56
C SER A 324 -0.87 -4.99 23.23
N ALA A 325 -0.03 -3.98 23.03
CA ALA A 325 -0.29 -2.59 23.41
C ALA A 325 -1.35 -1.91 22.51
N GLY A 326 -1.47 -2.38 21.27
CA GLY A 326 -2.47 -1.96 20.31
C GLY A 326 -2.60 -2.98 19.19
N ARG A 327 -3.68 -2.93 18.42
CA ARG A 327 -3.89 -3.78 17.23
C ARG A 327 -4.94 -3.16 16.33
N SER A 328 -5.00 -3.57 15.07
CA SER A 328 -6.16 -3.25 14.23
C SER A 328 -7.44 -3.84 14.87
N PRO A 329 -8.56 -3.09 14.95
CA PRO A 329 -9.78 -3.54 15.62
C PRO A 329 -10.34 -4.83 15.03
N ALA A 330 -10.24 -4.96 13.71
CA ALA A 330 -10.58 -6.14 12.94
C ALA A 330 -9.48 -6.42 11.91
N PHE A 331 -9.46 -7.66 11.43
CA PHE A 331 -8.79 -8.00 10.19
C PHE A 331 -9.82 -7.81 9.08
N ILE A 332 -9.50 -6.99 8.08
CA ILE A 332 -10.45 -6.54 7.07
C ILE A 332 -9.87 -6.82 5.69
N ASN A 333 -10.73 -7.23 4.75
CA ASN A 333 -10.40 -7.48 3.36
C ASN A 333 -10.43 -6.19 2.50
N LEU A 334 -9.77 -5.14 3.00
CA LEU A 334 -9.60 -3.86 2.29
C LEU A 334 -8.18 -3.70 1.76
N ARG A 335 -7.98 -2.76 0.82
CA ARG A 335 -6.66 -2.45 0.25
C ARG A 335 -5.68 -1.99 1.31
N GLU A 336 -6.14 -1.19 2.27
CA GLU A 336 -5.35 -0.69 3.39
C GLU A 336 -6.17 -0.79 4.69
N VAL A 337 -5.48 -1.09 5.79
CA VAL A 337 -6.02 -1.01 7.15
C VAL A 337 -5.23 0.03 7.92
N THR A 338 -5.91 1.09 8.35
CA THR A 338 -5.31 2.22 9.08
C THR A 338 -5.91 2.35 10.47
N CYS A 339 -5.06 2.53 11.49
CA CYS A 339 -5.52 2.80 12.85
C CYS A 339 -4.64 3.84 13.55
N ARG A 340 -5.28 4.72 14.32
CA ARG A 340 -4.63 5.71 15.17
C ARG A 340 -4.51 5.21 16.60
N PHE A 341 -3.33 5.41 17.19
CA PHE A 341 -3.00 5.05 18.55
C PHE A 341 -2.41 6.24 19.30
N LYS A 342 -2.62 6.23 20.62
CA LYS A 342 -1.96 7.10 21.58
C LYS A 342 -1.12 6.21 22.49
N LEU A 343 0.18 6.18 22.26
CA LEU A 343 1.12 5.28 22.95
C LEU A 343 2.07 6.10 23.83
N PRO A 344 2.38 5.67 25.07
CA PRO A 344 3.44 6.29 25.86
C PRO A 344 4.78 6.28 25.10
N PRO A 345 5.68 7.23 25.37
CA PRO A 345 7.06 7.15 24.89
C PRO A 345 7.69 5.80 25.24
N GLY A 346 8.37 5.17 24.28
CA GLY A 346 8.87 3.81 24.43
C GLY A 346 9.20 3.15 23.10
N VAL A 347 9.57 1.87 23.17
CA VAL A 347 9.93 1.05 22.01
C VAL A 347 8.86 -0.01 21.80
N TYR A 348 8.40 -0.14 20.55
CA TYR A 348 7.32 -1.04 20.19
C TYR A 348 7.72 -1.91 18.99
N CYS A 349 7.13 -3.10 18.88
CA CYS A 349 7.21 -3.97 17.71
C CYS A 349 5.84 -4.04 17.03
N ILE A 350 5.80 -3.77 15.74
CA ILE A 350 4.63 -3.87 14.88
C ILE A 350 4.78 -5.14 14.04
N VAL A 351 3.77 -6.01 14.09
CA VAL A 351 3.72 -7.27 13.34
C VAL A 351 2.55 -7.22 12.35
N PRO A 352 2.77 -6.85 11.07
CA PRO A 352 1.77 -6.96 10.03
C PRO A 352 1.56 -8.42 9.59
N SER A 353 0.31 -8.82 9.42
CA SER A 353 -0.04 -10.19 9.05
C SER A 353 -1.32 -10.25 8.24
N THR A 354 -1.47 -11.34 7.49
CA THR A 354 -2.77 -11.82 7.01
C THR A 354 -3.53 -12.50 8.15
N PHE A 355 -4.84 -12.68 8.00
CA PHE A 355 -5.65 -13.37 9.01
C PHE A 355 -5.23 -14.84 9.09
N ASP A 356 -5.23 -15.53 7.95
CA ASP A 356 -4.86 -16.94 7.85
C ASP A 356 -3.37 -17.11 7.46
N PRO A 357 -2.71 -18.18 7.93
CA PRO A 357 -1.34 -18.48 7.56
C PRO A 357 -1.25 -18.97 6.11
N ASN A 358 -0.05 -18.87 5.52
CA ASN A 358 0.26 -19.29 4.15
C ASN A 358 -0.44 -18.50 3.02
N GLU A 359 -1.04 -17.36 3.35
CA GLU A 359 -1.47 -16.38 2.35
C GLU A 359 -0.28 -15.54 1.89
N GLU A 360 -0.08 -15.46 0.58
CA GLU A 360 1.06 -14.77 -0.01
C GLU A 360 0.68 -13.37 -0.46
N GLY A 361 1.53 -12.38 -0.22
CA GLY A 361 1.29 -11.02 -0.70
C GLY A 361 2.36 -10.02 -0.29
N GLU A 362 2.57 -9.03 -1.14
CA GLU A 362 3.41 -7.88 -0.83
C GLU A 362 2.60 -6.81 -0.10
N PHE A 363 3.24 -6.10 0.83
CA PHE A 363 2.63 -5.01 1.57
C PHE A 363 3.55 -3.79 1.68
N LEU A 364 2.93 -2.67 2.06
CA LEU A 364 3.56 -1.42 2.42
C LEU A 364 3.07 -1.05 3.83
N LEU A 365 3.99 -0.96 4.78
CA LEU A 365 3.72 -0.50 6.14
C LEU A 365 4.17 0.97 6.25
N ARG A 366 3.24 1.86 6.56
CA ARG A 366 3.47 3.29 6.70
C ARG A 366 3.10 3.73 8.11
N ILE A 367 4.00 4.48 8.75
CA ILE A 367 3.78 5.03 10.08
C ILE A 367 3.83 6.54 10.02
N PHE A 368 2.79 7.20 10.53
CA PHE A 368 2.71 8.65 10.67
C PHE A 368 2.70 9.00 12.15
N SER A 369 3.56 9.92 12.58
CA SER A 369 3.59 10.41 13.95
C SER A 369 3.72 11.93 14.01
N GLU A 370 3.23 12.54 15.09
CA GLU A 370 3.32 14.01 15.26
C GLU A 370 4.76 14.48 15.50
N ASN A 371 5.57 13.65 16.17
CA ASN A 371 6.99 13.87 16.41
C ASN A 371 7.83 12.82 15.68
N LYS A 372 9.14 13.06 15.63
CA LYS A 372 10.08 12.13 15.00
C LYS A 372 9.96 10.73 15.59
N ASN A 373 9.82 9.75 14.72
CA ASN A 373 9.92 8.34 15.06
C ASN A 373 11.19 7.75 14.43
N ASN A 374 11.77 6.73 15.06
CA ASN A 374 12.81 5.92 14.45
C ASN A 374 12.28 4.50 14.26
N MET A 375 12.28 4.02 13.02
CA MET A 375 11.72 2.72 12.69
C MET A 375 12.76 1.89 11.93
N GLU A 376 12.85 0.60 12.27
CA GLU A 376 13.76 -0.35 11.65
C GLU A 376 13.16 -1.75 11.62
N GLU A 377 13.69 -2.62 10.77
CA GLU A 377 13.33 -4.05 10.78
C GLU A 377 13.84 -4.70 12.07
N ASN A 378 12.98 -5.51 12.69
CA ASN A 378 13.32 -6.30 13.87
C ASN A 378 13.65 -7.73 13.44
N ASP A 379 14.77 -7.87 12.74
CA ASP A 379 15.27 -9.13 12.20
C ASP A 379 16.75 -9.32 12.55
N GLU A 380 17.28 -10.51 12.26
CA GLU A 380 18.71 -10.81 12.40
C GLU A 380 19.55 -9.95 11.46
N GLU A 381 20.69 -9.44 11.95
CA GLU A 381 21.67 -8.80 11.08
C GLU A 381 22.26 -9.83 10.11
N VAL A 382 22.27 -9.49 8.81
CA VAL A 382 22.86 -10.35 7.79
C VAL A 382 24.37 -10.48 8.05
N GLY A 383 24.77 -11.64 8.55
CA GLY A 383 26.16 -11.98 8.86
C GLY A 383 26.62 -13.25 8.14
N VAL A 384 27.93 -13.44 8.06
CA VAL A 384 28.52 -14.70 7.59
C VAL A 384 28.63 -15.64 8.79
N GLY A 385 27.62 -16.48 8.99
CA GLY A 385 27.60 -17.54 10.00
C GLY A 385 28.17 -18.87 9.50
N GLU A 386 28.24 -19.87 10.39
CA GLU A 386 28.42 -21.25 9.95
C GLU A 386 27.23 -21.70 9.11
N VAL A 387 27.50 -22.34 7.97
CA VAL A 387 26.45 -22.84 7.06
C VAL A 387 25.48 -23.74 7.82
N ASP A 388 24.19 -23.38 7.82
CA ASP A 388 23.09 -24.16 8.39
C ASP A 388 23.23 -25.64 8.01
N ASP A 389 23.08 -26.54 8.99
CA ASP A 389 23.25 -27.97 8.77
C ASP A 389 22.31 -28.54 7.70
N ARG A 390 21.13 -27.95 7.49
CA ARG A 390 20.21 -28.30 6.40
C ARG A 390 20.82 -27.99 5.04
N VAL A 391 21.48 -26.84 4.90
CA VAL A 391 22.21 -26.43 3.70
C VAL A 391 23.44 -27.32 3.51
N ARG A 392 24.18 -27.65 4.58
CA ARG A 392 25.31 -28.60 4.52
C ARG A 392 24.86 -29.98 4.03
N ILE A 393 23.71 -30.47 4.49
CA ILE A 393 23.13 -31.75 4.05
C ILE A 393 22.75 -31.68 2.57
N GLU A 394 22.09 -30.61 2.13
CA GLU A 394 21.70 -30.45 0.73
C GLU A 394 22.92 -30.36 -0.21
N TYR A 395 23.94 -29.58 0.18
CA TYR A 395 25.21 -29.51 -0.54
C TYR A 395 25.91 -30.87 -0.59
N SER A 396 25.94 -31.60 0.53
CA SER A 396 26.51 -32.95 0.60
C SER A 396 25.79 -33.92 -0.35
N ASN A 397 24.46 -33.84 -0.43
CA ASN A 397 23.65 -34.65 -1.34
C ASN A 397 23.91 -34.28 -2.81
N LYS A 398 23.93 -32.98 -3.15
CA LYS A 398 24.30 -32.51 -4.50
C LYS A 398 25.72 -32.94 -4.87
N LEU A 399 26.68 -32.91 -3.93
CA LEU A 399 28.04 -33.37 -4.18
C LEU A 399 28.08 -34.88 -4.49
N LYS A 400 27.33 -35.69 -3.75
CA LYS A 400 27.21 -37.13 -3.99
C LYS A 400 26.63 -37.43 -5.37
N GLU A 401 25.60 -36.70 -5.79
CA GLU A 401 25.04 -36.80 -7.14
C GLU A 401 26.06 -36.42 -8.22
N LEU A 402 26.80 -35.32 -8.03
CA LEU A 402 27.82 -34.88 -8.98
C LEU A 402 28.95 -35.92 -9.13
N ILE A 403 29.39 -36.50 -8.01
CA ILE A 403 30.39 -37.57 -7.99
C ILE A 403 29.86 -38.81 -8.71
N HIS A 404 28.59 -39.17 -8.49
CA HIS A 404 27.95 -40.27 -9.19
C HIS A 404 27.90 -40.01 -10.71
N LEU A 405 27.49 -38.82 -11.13
CA LEU A 405 27.42 -38.42 -12.53
C LEU A 405 28.79 -38.47 -13.21
N ASN A 406 29.85 -38.02 -12.53
CA ASN A 406 31.22 -38.07 -13.04
C ASN A 406 31.75 -39.50 -13.17
N LYS A 407 31.41 -40.40 -12.24
CA LYS A 407 31.72 -41.83 -12.36
C LYS A 407 31.04 -42.45 -13.58
N VAL A 408 29.76 -42.14 -13.81
CA VAL A 408 29.00 -42.60 -14.98
C VAL A 408 29.64 -42.10 -16.29
N LYS A 409 29.96 -40.79 -16.37
CA LYS A 409 30.64 -40.21 -17.54
C LYS A 409 31.99 -40.88 -17.83
N THR A 410 32.77 -41.18 -16.79
CA THR A 410 34.06 -41.87 -16.92
C THR A 410 33.90 -43.31 -17.44
N CYS A 411 32.91 -44.04 -16.93
CA CYS A 411 32.58 -45.39 -17.43
C CYS A 411 32.15 -45.36 -18.90
N LEU A 412 31.32 -44.39 -19.31
CA LEU A 412 30.90 -44.22 -20.70
C LEU A 412 32.09 -43.91 -21.62
N LYS A 413 33.03 -43.06 -21.17
CA LYS A 413 34.25 -42.76 -21.92
C LYS A 413 35.11 -44.01 -22.14
N LYS A 414 35.34 -44.80 -21.09
CA LYS A 414 36.07 -46.08 -21.18
C LYS A 414 35.39 -47.07 -22.12
N LYS A 415 34.05 -47.12 -22.13
CA LYS A 415 33.29 -47.97 -23.05
C LYS A 415 33.49 -47.56 -24.50
N LYS A 416 33.40 -46.25 -24.81
CA LYS A 416 33.66 -45.71 -26.15
C LYS A 416 35.09 -46.00 -26.62
N GLU A 417 36.10 -45.80 -25.77
CA GLU A 417 37.50 -46.11 -26.10
C GLU A 417 37.71 -47.60 -26.40
N LYS A 418 36.98 -48.49 -25.69
CA LYS A 418 37.05 -49.93 -25.92
C LYS A 418 36.40 -50.32 -27.26
N GLU A 419 35.24 -49.77 -27.57
CA GLU A 419 34.56 -49.96 -28.87
C GLU A 419 35.40 -49.44 -30.05
N GLU A 420 36.08 -48.31 -29.87
CA GLU A 420 36.95 -47.73 -30.90
C GLU A 420 38.21 -48.58 -31.14
N LYS A 421 38.81 -49.12 -30.08
CA LYS A 421 39.92 -50.08 -30.19
C LYS A 421 39.49 -51.36 -30.91
N GLU A 422 38.28 -51.82 -30.68
CA GLU A 422 37.74 -53.02 -31.33
C GLU A 422 37.51 -52.79 -32.82
N LYS A 423 36.88 -51.65 -33.19
CA LYS A 423 36.72 -51.23 -34.59
C LYS A 423 38.06 -51.06 -35.31
N ASN A 424 39.08 -50.52 -34.65
CA ASN A 424 40.41 -50.39 -35.25
C ASN A 424 41.08 -51.75 -35.49
N ARG A 425 40.90 -52.72 -34.58
CA ARG A 425 41.38 -54.10 -34.77
C ARG A 425 40.69 -54.79 -35.95
N GLU A 426 39.39 -54.57 -36.15
CA GLU A 426 38.66 -55.10 -37.31
C GLU A 426 39.18 -54.49 -38.62
N ARG A 427 39.35 -53.16 -38.67
CA ARG A 427 39.92 -52.47 -39.84
C ARG A 427 41.34 -52.94 -40.19
N GLU A 428 42.17 -53.24 -39.19
CA GLU A 428 43.49 -53.81 -39.42
C GLU A 428 43.43 -55.23 -39.99
N LYS A 429 42.50 -56.07 -39.49
CA LYS A 429 42.28 -57.41 -40.05
C LYS A 429 41.82 -57.35 -41.51
N GLU A 430 40.89 -56.45 -41.84
CA GLU A 430 40.46 -56.24 -43.23
C GLU A 430 41.61 -55.77 -44.13
N ARG A 431 42.44 -54.84 -43.65
CA ARG A 431 43.63 -54.37 -44.40
C ARG A 431 44.64 -55.50 -44.66
N ARG A 432 44.87 -56.38 -43.68
CA ARG A 432 45.73 -57.56 -43.85
C ARG A 432 45.13 -58.53 -44.87
N GLY A 433 43.83 -58.80 -44.79
CA GLY A 433 43.12 -59.62 -45.77
C GLY A 433 43.23 -59.09 -47.20
N ARG A 434 43.04 -57.78 -47.40
CA ARG A 434 43.21 -57.14 -48.73
C ARG A 434 44.64 -57.25 -49.26
N LYS A 435 45.65 -57.07 -48.40
CA LYS A 435 47.06 -57.24 -48.79
C LYS A 435 47.37 -58.68 -49.21
N GLU A 436 46.83 -59.67 -48.51
CA GLU A 436 47.00 -61.08 -48.90
C GLU A 436 46.33 -61.41 -50.24
N ILE A 437 45.15 -60.82 -50.52
CA ILE A 437 44.47 -60.97 -51.81
C ILE A 437 45.30 -60.34 -52.93
N GLN A 438 45.78 -59.10 -52.74
CA GLN A 438 46.63 -58.41 -53.72
C GLN A 438 47.90 -59.22 -54.02
N ASN A 439 48.55 -59.75 -52.99
CA ASN A 439 49.78 -60.53 -53.15
C ASN A 439 49.51 -61.84 -53.93
N LYS A 440 48.33 -62.46 -53.74
CA LYS A 440 47.91 -63.63 -54.53
C LYS A 440 47.60 -63.28 -55.98
N GLU A 441 47.05 -62.10 -56.25
CA GLU A 441 46.81 -61.60 -57.61
C GLU A 441 48.12 -61.29 -58.33
N ASP A 442 49.06 -60.61 -57.66
CA ASP A 442 50.39 -60.29 -58.21
C ASP A 442 51.19 -61.57 -58.54
N ILE A 443 51.06 -62.62 -57.72
CA ILE A 443 51.67 -63.94 -57.99
C ILE A 443 51.01 -64.61 -59.20
N LYS A 444 49.67 -64.52 -59.35
CA LYS A 444 48.96 -65.03 -60.53
C LYS A 444 49.38 -64.28 -61.80
N GLU A 445 49.56 -62.97 -61.72
CA GLU A 445 49.97 -62.15 -62.85
C GLU A 445 51.42 -62.43 -63.27
N LYS A 446 52.33 -62.65 -62.31
CA LYS A 446 53.70 -63.12 -62.59
C LYS A 446 53.71 -64.49 -63.26
N LYS A 447 52.85 -65.44 -62.84
CA LYS A 447 52.73 -66.73 -63.53
C LYS A 447 52.22 -66.59 -64.97
N ARG A 448 51.24 -65.71 -65.21
CA ARG A 448 50.73 -65.39 -66.57
C ARG A 448 51.73 -64.67 -67.48
N LYS A 449 52.76 -64.04 -66.92
CA LYS A 449 53.88 -63.45 -67.69
C LYS A 449 54.89 -64.52 -68.06
N ILE A 450 55.24 -65.41 -67.13
CA ILE A 450 56.17 -66.51 -67.40
C ILE A 450 55.62 -67.47 -68.47
N GLU A 451 54.32 -67.74 -68.48
CA GLU A 451 53.69 -68.57 -69.53
C GLU A 451 53.65 -67.89 -70.92
N ARG A 452 53.84 -66.57 -71.01
CA ARG A 452 53.86 -65.83 -72.29
C ARG A 452 55.25 -65.70 -72.91
N ASP A 453 56.31 -66.01 -72.16
CA ASP A 453 57.70 -65.95 -72.63
C ASP A 453 58.24 -67.34 -73.07
N THR A 454 57.36 -68.33 -73.22
CA THR A 454 57.66 -69.73 -73.65
C THR A 454 57.01 -70.15 -74.96
N ASP A 455 56.76 -69.21 -75.88
CA ASP A 455 56.38 -69.49 -77.28
C ASP A 455 57.39 -68.91 -78.28
#